data_AF-A0A969D6A0-F1
#
_entry.id   AF-A0A969D6A0-F1
#
_cell.length_a   1.000
_cell.length_b   1.000
_cell.length_c   1.000
_cell.angle_alpha   90.00
_cell.angle_beta   90.00
_cell.angle_gamma   90.00
#
_symmetry.space_group_name_H-M   'P 1'
#
loop_
_entity.id
_entity.type
_entity.pdbx_description
1 polymer ?
#
loop_
_entity_poly.entity_id
_entity_poly.type
_entity_poly.pdbx_seq_one_letter_code
_entity_poly.pdbx_strand_id
1 'polypeptide(L)' 'MNKRDWIEQLSLVEHVEGGYFCESYRSSDNMKTSRVGSERALMTSIYYLLTDDRP' A
#
# COMPACT_ATOMS: atom_id res chain seq x y z
N MET A 1 -8.05 20.08 -2.44
CA MET A 1 -7.67 18.77 -3.00
C MET A 1 -8.92 17.91 -3.15
N ASN A 2 -9.12 17.32 -4.31
CA ASN A 2 -10.14 16.30 -4.61
C ASN A 2 -9.49 14.90 -4.72
N LYS A 3 -10.28 13.85 -4.99
CA LYS A 3 -9.75 12.47 -5.06
C LYS A 3 -8.67 12.25 -6.13
N ARG A 4 -8.80 12.89 -7.30
CA ARG A 4 -7.81 12.77 -8.40
C ARG A 4 -6.47 13.38 -8.02
N ASP A 5 -6.49 14.51 -7.34
CA ASP A 5 -5.26 15.17 -6.87
C ASP A 5 -4.42 14.23 -5.99
N TRP A 6 -5.07 13.47 -5.09
CA TRP A 6 -4.38 12.49 -4.25
C TRP A 6 -3.88 11.27 -5.02
N ILE A 7 -4.69 10.76 -5.95
CA ILE A 7 -4.31 9.62 -6.80
C ILE A 7 -3.06 9.95 -7.62
N GLU A 8 -3.01 11.13 -8.24
CA GLU A 8 -1.87 11.58 -9.03
C GLU A 8 -0.64 11.87 -8.16
N GLN A 9 -0.81 12.66 -7.09
CA GLN A 9 0.31 13.07 -6.24
C GLN A 9 0.98 11.89 -5.53
N LEU A 10 0.21 10.89 -5.10
CA LEU A 10 0.72 9.72 -4.39
C LEU A 10 0.92 8.49 -5.29
N SER A 11 0.70 8.64 -6.61
CA SER A 11 0.79 7.55 -7.59
C SER A 11 -0.04 6.32 -7.18
N LEU A 12 -1.27 6.55 -6.70
CA LEU A 12 -2.15 5.48 -6.26
C LEU A 12 -2.68 4.69 -7.46
N VAL A 13 -2.75 3.38 -7.32
CA VAL A 13 -3.33 2.46 -8.31
C VAL A 13 -4.54 1.76 -7.72
N GLU A 14 -5.45 1.27 -8.56
CA GLU A 14 -6.60 0.50 -8.09
C GLU A 14 -6.13 -0.75 -7.33
N HIS A 15 -6.69 -0.97 -6.15
CA HIS A 15 -6.44 -2.19 -5.38
C HIS A 15 -7.53 -3.23 -5.70
N VAL A 16 -7.14 -4.50 -5.80
CA VAL A 16 -8.04 -5.60 -6.20
C VAL A 16 -9.19 -5.81 -5.20
N GLU A 17 -8.99 -5.43 -3.95
CA GLU A 17 -9.96 -5.57 -2.86
C GLU A 17 -10.92 -4.37 -2.72
N GLY A 18 -10.76 -3.33 -3.54
CA GLY A 18 -11.47 -2.04 -3.38
C GLY A 18 -10.52 -0.88 -3.10
N GLY A 19 -10.95 0.36 -3.28
CA GLY A 19 -10.10 1.55 -3.12
C GLY A 19 -8.87 1.66 -4.05
N TYR A 20 -7.96 2.55 -3.66
CA TYR A 20 -6.67 2.81 -4.32
C TYR A 20 -5.52 2.71 -3.33
N PHE A 21 -4.35 2.24 -3.76
CA PHE A 21 -3.18 2.08 -2.91
C PHE A 21 -1.85 2.38 -3.61
N CYS A 22 -0.82 2.63 -2.81
CA CYS A 22 0.56 2.66 -3.26
C CYS A 22 1.46 2.29 -2.07
N GLU A 23 2.44 1.40 -2.28
CA GLU A 23 3.47 1.14 -1.27
C GLU A 23 4.43 2.32 -1.20
N SER A 24 4.41 3.03 -0.08
CA SER A 24 5.22 4.23 0.15
C SER A 24 6.57 3.91 0.80
N TYR A 25 6.66 2.76 1.47
CA TYR A 25 7.89 2.34 2.13
C TYR A 25 7.96 0.82 2.28
N ARG A 26 9.18 0.31 2.11
CA ARG A 26 9.59 -1.05 2.46
C ARG A 26 10.94 -0.99 3.14
N SER A 27 11.03 -1.59 4.32
CA SER A 27 12.28 -1.66 5.08
C SER A 27 13.33 -2.48 4.32
N SER A 28 14.57 -2.01 4.36
CA SER A 28 15.74 -2.77 3.91
C SER A 28 16.11 -3.88 4.90
N ASP A 29 15.72 -3.74 6.17
CA ASP A 29 15.94 -4.76 7.18
C ASP A 29 14.91 -5.86 7.02
N ASN A 30 15.35 -7.10 7.21
CA ASN A 30 14.48 -8.27 7.17
C ASN A 30 14.44 -8.94 8.55
N MET A 31 13.34 -9.63 8.82
CA MET A 31 13.21 -10.51 9.97
C MET A 31 12.73 -11.90 9.57
N LYS A 32 13.17 -12.91 10.33
CA LYS A 32 12.64 -14.26 10.22
C LYS A 32 11.28 -14.35 10.89
N THR A 33 10.37 -15.05 10.25
CA THR A 33 9.01 -15.33 10.71
C THR A 33 8.76 -16.83 10.59
N SER A 34 7.81 -17.35 11.36
CA SER A 34 7.39 -18.76 11.29
C SER A 34 6.52 -19.07 10.07
N ARG A 35 6.24 -18.10 9.19
CA ARG A 35 5.38 -18.27 8.01
C ARG A 35 6.16 -18.85 6.83
N VAL A 36 5.44 -19.43 5.87
CA VAL A 36 6.00 -19.90 4.59
C VAL A 36 6.76 -18.77 3.89
N GLY A 37 7.99 -19.06 3.47
CA GLY A 37 8.91 -18.08 2.90
C GLY A 37 9.67 -17.25 3.94
N SER A 38 9.69 -17.67 5.21
CA SER A 38 10.52 -17.32 6.38
C SER A 38 11.07 -15.90 6.54
N GLU A 39 11.63 -15.27 5.51
CA GLU A 39 12.18 -13.92 5.55
C GLU A 39 11.16 -12.92 4.99
N ARG A 40 10.95 -11.83 5.72
CA ARG A 40 10.08 -10.72 5.34
C ARG A 40 10.75 -9.40 5.69
N ALA A 41 10.46 -8.35 4.93
CA ALA A 41 10.82 -6.99 5.32
C ALA A 41 10.26 -6.70 6.71
N LEU A 42 11.06 -6.04 7.55
CA LEU A 42 10.72 -5.72 8.94
C LEU A 42 9.45 -4.87 9.03
N MET A 43 9.24 -4.01 8.04
CA MET A 43 8.08 -3.13 7.94
C MET A 43 7.79 -2.79 6.48
N THR A 44 6.50 -2.62 6.16
CA THR A 44 6.01 -1.99 4.94
C THR A 44 4.91 -1.00 5.30
N SER A 45 4.80 0.08 4.53
CA SER A 45 3.74 1.08 4.66
C SER A 45 3.10 1.34 3.31
N ILE A 46 1.80 1.57 3.31
CA ILE A 46 1.04 1.97 2.13
C ILE A 46 0.26 3.25 2.39
N TYR A 47 0.01 4.01 1.34
CA TYR A 47 -1.16 4.88 1.29
C TYR A 47 -2.36 4.06 0.82
N TYR A 48 -3.52 4.32 1.41
CA TYR A 48 -4.78 3.68 1.02
C TYR A 48 -5.90 4.72 1.02
N LEU A 49 -6.62 4.81 -0.10
CA LEU A 49 -7.68 5.78 -0.33
C LEU A 49 -8.97 5.05 -0.67
N LEU A 50 -10.00 5.27 0.15
CA LEU A 50 -11.37 4.85 -0.12
C LEU A 50 -12.15 5.98 -0.73
N THR A 51 -13.01 5.66 -1.70
CA THR A 51 -13.88 6.62 -2.37
C THR A 51 -15.31 6.09 -2.42
N ASP A 52 -16.26 6.98 -2.68
CA ASP A 52 -17.68 6.64 -2.81
C ASP A 52 -17.96 5.63 -3.93
N ASP A 53 -17.19 5.70 -5.02
CA ASP A 53 -17.27 4.79 -6.16
C ASP A 53 -16.40 3.54 -6.05
N ARG A 54 -15.46 3.50 -5.10
CA ARG A 54 -14.60 2.34 -4.79
C ARG A 54 -14.35 2.24 -3.28
N PRO A 55 -15.28 1.60 -2.54
CA PRO A 55 -15.17 1.43 -1.09
C PRO A 55 -14.11 0.42 -0.67
#